data_AF-A0A918ZSR6-F1
#
_entry.id   AF-A0A918ZSR6-F1
#
_cell.length_a   1.000
_cell.length_b   1.000
_cell.length_c   1.000
_cell.angle_alpha   90.00
_cell.angle_beta   90.00
_cell.angle_gamma   90.00
#
_symmetry.space_group_name_H-M   'P 1'
#
loop_
_entity.id
_entity.type
_entity.pdbx_description
1 polymer ?
#
loop_
_entity_poly.entity_id
_entity_poly.type
_entity_poly.pdbx_seq_one_letter_code
_entity_poly.pdbx_strand_id
1 'polypeptide(L)'
;MSSLIENAFRTLAGRDADRISAVLTEDAEWLSPPGNATAQALRVTHHLVGRDTIARFFAEDLPHLFERTSASPSTGSTPTASGRPWRRP
;
A
#
# COMPACT_ATOMS: atom_id res chain seq x y z
N MET A 1 -22.42 11.23 -7.20
CA MET A 1 -21.42 10.15 -7.38
C MET A 1 -22.20 8.89 -7.76
N SER A 2 -21.77 8.12 -8.78
CA SER A 2 -22.47 6.89 -9.19
C SER A 2 -22.30 5.78 -8.14
N SER A 3 -23.39 5.15 -7.70
CA SER A 3 -23.37 4.09 -6.68
C SER A 3 -22.53 2.87 -7.07
N LEU A 4 -22.38 2.60 -8.37
CA LEU A 4 -21.54 1.52 -8.88
C LEU A 4 -20.05 1.76 -8.60
N ILE A 5 -19.58 2.99 -8.87
CA ILE A 5 -18.19 3.37 -8.66
C ILE A 5 -17.85 3.30 -7.17
N GLU A 6 -18.72 3.86 -6.33
CA GLU A 6 -18.52 3.82 -4.87
C GLU A 6 -18.49 2.38 -4.33
N ASN A 7 -19.37 1.51 -4.81
CA ASN A 7 -19.37 0.11 -4.44
C ASN A 7 -18.06 -0.59 -4.84
N ALA A 8 -17.61 -0.39 -6.09
CA ALA A 8 -16.36 -0.99 -6.56
C ALA A 8 -15.15 -0.57 -5.71
N PHE A 9 -15.01 0.74 -5.43
CA PHE A 9 -13.91 1.23 -4.59
C PHE A 9 -13.99 0.74 -3.14
N ARG A 10 -15.20 0.60 -2.58
CA ARG A 10 -15.40 0.02 -1.24
C ARG A 10 -14.97 -1.44 -1.19
N THR A 11 -15.30 -2.21 -2.23
CA THR A 11 -14.89 -3.61 -2.34
C THR A 11 -13.37 -3.75 -2.44
N LEU A 12 -12.69 -2.92 -3.24
CA LEU A 12 -11.22 -2.88 -3.32
C LEU A 12 -10.58 -2.58 -1.96
N ALA A 13 -11.13 -1.61 -1.22
CA ALA A 13 -10.64 -1.25 0.11
C ALA A 13 -10.80 -2.39 1.14
N GLY A 14 -11.72 -3.32 0.90
CA GLY A 14 -11.99 -4.47 1.76
C GLY A 14 -10.95 -5.60 1.66
N ARG A 15 -10.10 -5.61 0.63
CA ARG A 15 -9.00 -6.59 0.44
C ARG A 15 -9.45 -8.06 0.43
N ASP A 16 -10.69 -8.32 0.05
CA ASP A 16 -11.26 -9.66 -0.12
C ASP A 16 -11.20 -10.03 -1.61
N ALA A 17 -10.34 -10.99 -1.96
CA ALA A 17 -10.07 -11.34 -3.36
C ALA A 17 -11.33 -11.81 -4.10
N ASP A 18 -12.19 -12.62 -3.46
CA ASP A 18 -13.41 -13.14 -4.08
C ASP A 18 -14.40 -12.02 -4.34
N ARG A 19 -14.58 -11.10 -3.38
CA ARG A 19 -15.46 -9.95 -3.54
C ARG A 19 -14.95 -8.99 -4.61
N ILE A 20 -13.63 -8.77 -4.68
CA ILE A 20 -13.01 -7.91 -5.70
C ILE A 20 -13.20 -8.51 -7.09
N SER A 21 -12.96 -9.81 -7.26
CA SER A 21 -13.14 -10.49 -8.54
C SER A 21 -14.60 -10.41 -9.03
N ALA A 22 -15.57 -10.48 -8.11
CA ALA A 22 -17.00 -10.40 -8.43
C ALA A 22 -17.48 -9.05 -8.99
N VAL A 23 -16.74 -7.95 -8.78
CA VAL A 23 -17.10 -6.62 -9.30
C VAL A 23 -16.35 -6.24 -10.59
N LEU A 24 -15.52 -7.13 -11.12
CA LEU A 24 -14.69 -6.92 -12.31
C LEU A 24 -15.12 -7.85 -13.45
N THR A 25 -15.01 -7.36 -14.68
CA THR A 25 -15.10 -8.23 -15.86
C THR A 25 -13.87 -9.12 -15.94
N GLU A 26 -13.98 -10.25 -16.66
CA GLU A 26 -12.87 -11.19 -16.84
C GLU A 26 -11.62 -10.53 -17.45
N ASP A 27 -11.83 -9.55 -18.34
CA ASP A 27 -10.84 -8.80 -19.09
C ASP A 27 -10.50 -7.44 -18.46
N ALA A 28 -10.90 -7.19 -17.21
CA ALA A 28 -10.68 -5.90 -16.56
C ALA A 28 -9.19 -5.54 -16.53
N GLU A 29 -8.89 -4.28 -16.81
CA GLU A 29 -7.54 -3.71 -16.76
C GLU A 29 -7.42 -2.69 -15.64
N TRP A 30 -6.32 -2.77 -14.89
CA TRP A 30 -5.90 -1.74 -13.95
C TRP A 30 -4.69 -0.98 -14.52
N LEU A 31 -4.94 0.24 -14.98
CA LEU A 31 -3.94 1.09 -15.61
C LEU A 31 -3.38 2.10 -14.60
N SER A 32 -2.05 2.11 -14.46
CA SER A 32 -1.33 3.14 -13.72
C SER A 32 -0.23 3.75 -14.59
N PRO A 33 0.21 4.99 -14.32
CA PRO A 33 1.31 5.57 -15.07
C PRO A 33 2.57 4.68 -15.02
N PRO A 34 3.34 4.61 -16.12
CA PRO A 34 4.66 4.00 -16.11
C PRO A 34 5.53 4.59 -14.99
N GLY A 35 6.24 3.72 -14.26
CA GLY A 35 7.10 4.14 -13.16
C GLY A 35 6.36 4.59 -11.89
N ASN A 36 5.07 4.29 -11.72
CA ASN A 36 4.40 4.57 -10.46
C ASN A 36 5.09 3.88 -9.26
N ALA A 37 5.06 4.53 -8.10
CA ALA A 37 5.83 4.13 -6.92
C ALA A 37 5.50 2.70 -6.45
N THR A 38 4.23 2.30 -6.52
CA THR A 38 3.76 0.97 -6.13
C THR A 38 4.35 -0.12 -7.03
N ALA A 39 4.27 0.05 -8.34
CA ALA A 39 4.84 -0.88 -9.32
C ALA A 39 6.37 -0.99 -9.18
N GLN A 40 7.05 0.14 -8.96
CA GLN A 40 8.50 0.14 -8.70
C GLN A 40 8.86 -0.58 -7.39
N ALA A 41 8.11 -0.34 -6.31
CA ALA A 41 8.36 -0.94 -5.00
C ALA A 41 8.15 -2.46 -4.99
N LEU A 42 7.13 -2.94 -5.72
CA LEU A 42 6.83 -4.36 -5.85
C LEU A 42 7.59 -5.06 -7.00
N ARG A 43 8.32 -4.30 -7.84
CA ARG A 43 8.96 -4.79 -9.07
C ARG A 43 7.99 -5.51 -10.02
N VAL A 44 6.77 -4.98 -10.12
CA VAL A 44 5.71 -5.49 -11.00
C VAL A 44 5.41 -4.50 -12.13
N THR A 45 4.62 -4.94 -13.11
CA THR A 45 4.10 -4.06 -14.17
C THR A 45 3.17 -2.98 -13.61
N HIS A 46 3.15 -1.80 -14.25
CA HIS A 46 2.22 -0.71 -13.94
C HIS A 46 0.80 -0.95 -14.52
N HIS A 47 0.65 -2.02 -15.28
CA HIS A 47 -0.59 -2.44 -15.92
C HIS A 47 -0.90 -3.87 -15.51
N LEU A 48 -2.03 -4.08 -14.83
CA LEU A 48 -2.55 -5.40 -14.46
C LEU A 48 -3.72 -5.76 -15.38
N VAL A 49 -3.71 -6.99 -15.90
CA VAL A 49 -4.77 -7.49 -16.79
C VAL A 49 -5.45 -8.69 -16.13
N GLY A 50 -6.77 -8.69 -16.16
CA GLY A 50 -7.64 -9.76 -15.67
C GLY A 50 -8.01 -9.59 -14.19
N ARG A 51 -9.27 -9.92 -13.88
CA ARG A 51 -9.85 -9.77 -12.53
C ARG A 51 -9.06 -10.47 -11.43
N ASP A 52 -8.51 -11.65 -11.70
CA ASP A 52 -7.80 -12.44 -10.68
C ASP A 52 -6.45 -11.79 -10.34
N THR A 53 -5.75 -11.25 -11.35
CA THR A 53 -4.52 -10.48 -11.16
C THR A 53 -4.79 -9.22 -10.33
N ILE A 54 -5.87 -8.50 -10.64
CA ILE A 54 -6.26 -7.28 -9.92
C ILE A 54 -6.67 -7.62 -8.48
N ALA A 55 -7.48 -8.67 -8.29
CA ALA A 55 -7.95 -9.10 -6.97
C ALA A 55 -6.78 -9.48 -6.05
N ARG A 56 -5.84 -10.29 -6.56
CA ARG A 56 -4.63 -10.66 -5.83
C ARG A 56 -3.80 -9.45 -5.42
N PHE A 57 -3.61 -8.51 -6.35
CA PHE A 57 -2.83 -7.30 -6.06
C PHE A 57 -3.40 -6.50 -4.89
N PHE A 58 -4.72 -6.29 -4.84
CA PHE A 58 -5.36 -5.54 -3.75
C PHE A 58 -5.46 -6.32 -2.44
N ALA A 59 -5.65 -7.64 -2.51
CA ALA A 59 -5.78 -8.50 -1.34
C ALA A 59 -4.44 -8.80 -0.67
N GLU A 60 -3.37 -8.98 -1.44
CA GLU A 60 -2.08 -9.51 -0.98
C GLU A 60 -0.93 -8.52 -1.21
N ASP A 61 -0.63 -8.18 -2.46
CA ASP A 61 0.62 -7.49 -2.80
C ASP A 61 0.67 -6.04 -2.28
N LEU A 62 -0.42 -5.30 -2.43
CA LEU A 62 -0.51 -3.89 -2.05
C LEU A 62 -0.38 -3.68 -0.52
N PRO A 63 -1.07 -4.45 0.36
CA PRO A 63 -0.87 -4.38 1.81
C PRO A 63 0.58 -4.54 2.28
N HIS A 64 1.37 -5.42 1.65
CA HIS A 64 2.77 -5.68 2.04
C HIS A 64 3.68 -4.45 1.92
N LEU A 65 3.31 -3.45 1.09
CA LEU A 65 4.04 -2.19 1.04
C LEU A 65 3.93 -1.37 2.33
N PHE A 66 2.81 -1.52 3.07
CA PHE A 66 2.49 -0.74 4.25
C PHE A 66 2.79 -1.46 5.56
N GLU A 67 2.96 -2.79 5.53
CA GLU A 67 3.37 -3.58 6.70
C GLU A 67 4.80 -3.26 7.18
N ARG A 68 5.62 -2.62 6.33
CA ARG A 68 7.01 -2.24 6.68
C ARG A 68 7.11 -1.02 7.61
N THR A 69 6.02 -0.30 7.90
CA THR A 69 6.07 0.95 8.68
C THR A 69 5.23 0.91 9.97
N SER A 70 5.63 0.09 10.95
CA SER A 70 5.08 0.19 12.31
C SER A 70 6.12 0.16 13.43
N ALA A 71 7.41 -0.02 13.13
CA ALA A 71 8.47 0.12 14.12
C ALA A 71 8.93 1.59 14.20
N SER A 72 8.15 2.43 14.89
CA SER A 72 8.74 3.63 15.49
C SER A 72 9.67 3.16 16.62
N PRO A 73 10.98 3.45 16.60
CA PRO A 73 11.80 3.14 17.76
C PRO A 73 11.30 4.04 18.88
N SER A 74 10.64 3.44 19.88
CA SER A 74 10.50 4.11 21.17
C SER A 74 11.92 4.35 21.68
N THR A 75 12.43 5.57 21.51
CA THR A 75 13.71 6.02 22.07
C THR A 75 13.56 6.08 23.59
N GLY A 76 13.56 4.92 24.23
CA GLY A 76 13.74 4.77 25.67
C GLY A 76 15.22 4.59 25.95
N SER A 77 15.94 5.69 26.15
CA SER A 77 17.24 5.69 26.83
C SER A 77 17.53 7.11 27.34
N THR A 78 17.24 7.33 28.61
CA THR A 78 17.71 8.47 29.41
C THR A 78 19.25 8.41 29.48
N PRO A 79 20.00 9.45 29.07
CA PRO A 79 21.41 9.51 29.40
C PRO A 79 21.58 10.19 30.76
N THR A 80 21.82 9.38 31.78
CA THR A 80 22.41 9.83 33.04
C THR A 80 23.91 10.05 32.81
N ALA A 81 24.35 11.29 32.60
CA ALA A 81 25.75 11.66 32.81
C ALA A 81 25.89 13.18 33.01
N SER A 82 26.24 13.54 34.24
CA SER A 82 26.86 14.80 34.61
C SER A 82 28.07 15.14 33.72
N GLY A 83 28.08 16.30 33.07
CA GLY A 83 29.27 16.77 32.33
C GLY A 83 29.07 18.02 31.48
N ARG A 84 29.24 19.20 32.11
CA ARG A 84 29.52 20.57 31.61
C ARG A 84 28.98 21.04 30.24
N PRO A 85 28.30 22.20 30.16
CA PRO A 85 27.88 22.78 28.89
C PRO A 85 29.05 23.39 28.10
N TRP A 86 29.19 22.98 26.85
CA TRP A 86 30.09 23.59 25.87
C TRP A 86 29.67 25.03 25.55
N ARG A 87 30.61 25.97 25.66
CA ARG A 87 30.47 27.34 25.12
C ARG A 87 30.59 27.32 23.60
N ARG A 88 29.75 28.10 22.92
CA ARG A 88 29.95 28.50 21.51
C ARG A 88 30.63 29.88 21.47
N PRO A 89 31.43 30.16 20.43
CA PRO A 89 32.06 31.47 20.23
C PRO A 89 31.03 32.56 19.98
#